data_AF-A0A1I2ZX47-F1
#
_entry.id   AF-A0A1I2ZX47-F1
#
_cell.length_a   1.000
_cell.length_b   1.000
_cell.length_c   1.000
_cell.angle_alpha   90.00
_cell.angle_beta   90.00
_cell.angle_gamma   90.00
#
_symmetry.space_group_name_H-M   'P 1'
#
loop_
_entity.id
_entity.type
_entity.pdbx_description
1 polymer ?
#
loop_
_entity_poly.entity_id
_entity_poly.type
_entity_poly.pdbx_seq_one_letter_code
_entity_poly.pdbx_strand_id
1 'polypeptide(L)'
;MQIQTINKLKELTDNRKQLFTEYLTITQNLTDLKEEDVEQITAGMEQRAALAEQIDDLGIQSRKVCRVDGREEHLTEILQCRADFSLLSEEEKELFSLCQSVNRILLEIQDQESLVHRNFEDIRNKLQESIHRNNTGAKFAGYLNHMNYGASKGVLYDSKK
;
A
#
# COMPACT_ATOMS: atom_id res chain seq x y z
N MET A 1 -21.66 18.03 27.08
CA MET A 1 -20.27 17.98 26.57
C MET A 1 -19.85 16.54 26.26
N GLN A 2 -19.87 15.62 27.22
CA GLN A 2 -19.45 14.21 27.03
C GLN A 2 -20.16 13.48 25.87
N ILE A 3 -21.49 13.60 25.75
CA ILE A 3 -22.26 13.00 24.64
C ILE A 3 -21.84 13.57 23.27
N GLN A 4 -21.49 14.87 23.20
CA GLN A 4 -21.03 15.50 21.95
C GLN A 4 -19.65 14.97 21.55
N THR A 5 -18.76 14.75 22.51
CA THR A 5 -17.45 14.12 22.28
C THR A 5 -17.60 12.71 21.73
N ILE A 6 -18.42 11.86 22.36
CA ILE A 6 -18.65 10.48 21.90
C ILE A 6 -19.24 10.47 20.49
N ASN A 7 -20.23 11.32 20.21
CA ASN A 7 -20.79 11.43 18.86
C ASN A 7 -19.76 11.86 17.82
N LYS A 8 -18.86 12.80 18.17
CA LYS A 8 -17.78 13.20 17.26
C LYS A 8 -16.78 12.07 17.03
N LEU A 9 -16.43 11.32 18.07
CA LEU A 9 -15.56 10.15 17.95
C LEU A 9 -16.20 9.04 17.10
N LYS A 10 -17.52 8.84 17.22
CA LYS A 10 -18.26 7.91 16.36
C LYS A 10 -18.20 8.33 14.89
N GLU A 11 -18.45 9.61 14.59
CA GLU A 11 -18.34 10.16 13.23
C GLU A 11 -16.92 9.94 12.66
N LEU A 12 -15.89 10.31 13.41
CA LEU A 12 -14.50 10.13 12.97
C LEU A 12 -14.15 8.65 12.77
N THR A 13 -14.63 7.77 13.65
CA THR A 13 -14.37 6.32 13.56
C THR A 13 -15.11 5.71 12.38
N ASP A 14 -16.34 6.15 12.08
CA ASP A 14 -17.08 5.67 10.91
C ASP A 14 -16.42 6.11 9.61
N ASN A 15 -15.97 7.37 9.53
CA ASN A 15 -15.19 7.86 8.39
C ASN A 15 -13.91 7.04 8.20
N ARG A 16 -13.18 6.73 9.29
CA ARG A 16 -12.00 5.83 9.22
C ARG A 16 -12.38 4.45 8.73
N LYS A 17 -13.50 3.89 9.19
CA LYS A 17 -14.00 2.58 8.76
C LYS A 17 -14.24 2.56 7.25
N GLN A 18 -14.86 3.60 6.70
CA GLN A 18 -15.09 3.73 5.26
C GLN A 18 -13.77 3.75 4.49
N LEU A 19 -12.80 4.58 4.90
CA LEU A 19 -11.48 4.65 4.26
C LEU A 19 -10.71 3.33 4.35
N PHE A 20 -10.75 2.63 5.49
CA PHE A 20 -10.15 1.30 5.61
C PHE A 20 -10.84 0.26 4.72
N THR A 21 -12.15 0.37 4.52
CA THR A 21 -12.89 -0.53 3.62
C THR A 21 -12.48 -0.30 2.17
N GLU A 22 -12.30 0.95 1.76
CA GLU A 22 -11.79 1.31 0.45
C GLU A 22 -10.34 0.84 0.27
N TYR A 23 -9.49 1.04 1.27
CA TYR A 23 -8.12 0.53 1.28
C TYR A 23 -8.10 -0.98 1.07
N LEU A 24 -8.93 -1.73 1.82
CA LEU A 24 -9.06 -3.18 1.68
C LEU A 24 -9.47 -3.58 0.26
N THR A 25 -10.44 -2.87 -0.32
CA THR A 25 -10.93 -3.15 -1.69
C THR A 25 -9.81 -2.99 -2.71
N ILE A 26 -9.00 -1.93 -2.58
CA ILE A 26 -7.84 -1.72 -3.46
C ILE A 26 -6.80 -2.82 -3.22
N THR A 27 -6.49 -3.18 -1.97
CA THR A 27 -5.55 -4.27 -1.67
C THR A 27 -6.00 -5.59 -2.27
N GLN A 28 -7.30 -5.92 -2.21
CA GLN A 28 -7.87 -7.12 -2.85
C GLN A 28 -7.72 -7.07 -4.37
N ASN A 29 -7.96 -5.92 -5.02
CA ASN A 29 -7.78 -5.79 -6.46
C ASN A 29 -6.31 -5.99 -6.91
N LEU A 30 -5.34 -5.76 -6.03
CA LEU A 30 -3.91 -5.91 -6.32
C LEU A 30 -3.43 -7.38 -6.23
N THR A 31 -4.19 -8.30 -5.63
CA THR A 31 -3.72 -9.69 -5.43
C THR A 31 -3.61 -10.49 -6.71
N ASP A 32 -4.41 -10.15 -7.73
CA ASP A 32 -4.58 -10.97 -8.94
C ASP A 32 -4.00 -10.31 -10.20
N LEU A 33 -3.37 -9.13 -10.07
CA LEU A 33 -2.73 -8.42 -11.18
C LEU A 33 -1.49 -9.15 -11.68
N LYS A 34 -1.12 -8.92 -12.93
CA LYS A 34 0.04 -9.52 -13.60
C LYS A 34 1.09 -8.49 -13.97
N GLU A 35 2.22 -8.98 -14.48
CA GLU A 35 3.34 -8.15 -14.95
C GLU A 35 2.99 -7.17 -16.08
N GLU A 36 1.89 -7.39 -16.78
CA GLU A 36 1.36 -6.52 -17.84
C GLU A 36 0.50 -5.37 -17.30
N ASP A 37 0.01 -5.47 -16.06
CA ASP A 37 -0.91 -4.52 -15.41
C ASP A 37 -0.16 -3.41 -14.62
N VAL A 38 0.98 -2.96 -15.12
CA VAL A 38 1.88 -2.03 -14.40
C VAL A 38 1.19 -0.72 -14.04
N GLU A 39 0.33 -0.20 -14.92
CA GLU A 39 -0.41 1.04 -14.68
C GLU A 39 -1.41 0.88 -13.53
N GLN A 40 -2.12 -0.24 -13.49
CA GLN A 40 -3.09 -0.57 -12.44
C GLN A 40 -2.38 -0.79 -11.10
N ILE A 41 -1.23 -1.47 -11.09
CA ILE A 41 -0.40 -1.66 -9.90
C ILE A 41 0.02 -0.30 -9.35
N THR A 42 0.58 0.56 -10.21
CA THR A 42 1.08 1.88 -9.80
C THR A 42 -0.06 2.75 -9.25
N ALA A 43 -1.18 2.84 -9.97
CA ALA A 43 -2.35 3.61 -9.54
C ALA A 43 -2.92 3.08 -8.22
N GLY A 44 -3.02 1.76 -8.04
CA GLY A 44 -3.49 1.17 -6.78
C GLY A 44 -2.58 1.44 -5.60
N MET A 45 -1.25 1.44 -5.80
CA MET A 45 -0.29 1.81 -4.75
C MET A 45 -0.41 3.30 -4.37
N GLU A 46 -0.55 4.19 -5.34
CA GLU A 46 -0.74 5.62 -5.10
C GLU A 46 -2.05 5.91 -4.34
N GLN A 47 -3.15 5.27 -4.74
CA GLN A 47 -4.44 5.40 -4.05
C GLN A 47 -4.36 4.90 -2.60
N ARG A 48 -3.73 3.75 -2.36
CA ARG A 48 -3.49 3.24 -1.00
C ARG A 48 -2.67 4.20 -0.15
N ALA A 49 -1.62 4.81 -0.72
CA ALA A 49 -0.82 5.79 0.00
C ALA A 49 -1.64 7.02 0.40
N ALA A 50 -2.45 7.56 -0.52
CA ALA A 50 -3.32 8.69 -0.24
C ALA A 50 -4.40 8.37 0.82
N LEU A 51 -4.97 7.16 0.81
CA LEU A 51 -5.91 6.71 1.84
C LEU A 51 -5.22 6.59 3.20
N ALA A 52 -4.00 6.07 3.26
CA ALA A 52 -3.24 5.96 4.52
C ALA A 52 -3.03 7.33 5.17
N GLU A 53 -2.68 8.36 4.39
CA GLU A 53 -2.53 9.72 4.89
C GLU A 53 -3.85 10.29 5.48
N GLN A 54 -4.98 10.07 4.80
CA GLN A 54 -6.29 10.50 5.29
C GLN A 54 -6.69 9.78 6.57
N ILE A 55 -6.42 8.48 6.66
CA ILE A 55 -6.69 7.67 7.85
C ILE A 55 -5.86 8.16 9.05
N ASP A 56 -4.60 8.50 8.83
CA ASP A 56 -3.72 9.03 9.85
C ASP A 56 -4.20 10.39 10.37
N ASP A 57 -4.64 11.28 9.48
CA ASP A 57 -5.22 12.57 9.88
C ASP A 57 -6.48 12.38 10.75
N LEU A 58 -7.40 11.50 10.35
CA LEU A 58 -8.57 11.18 11.19
C LEU A 58 -8.17 10.58 12.55
N GLY A 59 -7.09 9.79 12.59
CA GLY A 59 -6.51 9.29 13.83
C GLY A 59 -5.97 10.41 14.72
N ILE A 60 -5.30 11.41 14.14
CA ILE A 60 -4.84 12.62 14.84
C ILE A 60 -6.03 13.43 15.36
N GLN A 61 -7.05 13.64 14.54
CA GLN A 61 -8.27 14.35 14.96
C GLN A 61 -8.97 13.65 16.13
N SER A 62 -9.09 12.33 16.09
CA SER A 62 -9.68 11.54 17.19
C SER A 62 -8.93 11.74 18.50
N ARG A 63 -7.59 11.72 18.47
CA ARG A 63 -6.75 12.00 19.65
C ARG A 63 -6.94 13.42 20.18
N LYS A 64 -7.05 14.41 19.30
CA LYS A 64 -7.33 15.81 19.69
C LYS A 64 -8.68 15.93 20.40
N VAL A 65 -9.72 15.27 19.90
CA VAL A 65 -11.04 15.24 20.55
C VAL A 65 -10.95 14.64 21.95
N CYS A 66 -10.22 13.53 22.12
CA CYS A 66 -10.03 12.89 23.43
C CYS A 66 -9.34 13.83 24.44
N ARG A 67 -8.32 14.57 24.00
CA ARG A 67 -7.59 15.54 24.85
C ARG A 67 -8.47 16.67 25.36
N VAL A 68 -9.38 17.16 24.53
CA VAL A 68 -10.27 18.29 24.88
C VAL A 68 -11.36 17.86 25.87
N ASP A 69 -11.80 16.59 25.86
CA ASP A 69 -12.85 16.09 26.78
C ASP A 69 -12.39 15.95 28.24
N GLY A 70 -11.07 15.90 28.49
CA GLY A 70 -10.50 15.70 29.82
C GLY A 70 -10.53 14.25 30.34
N ARG A 71 -11.11 13.31 29.58
CA ARG A 71 -11.10 11.85 29.84
C ARG A 71 -10.25 11.10 28.81
N GLU A 72 -9.07 11.64 28.48
CA GLU A 72 -8.23 11.12 27.40
C GLU A 72 -7.91 9.64 27.57
N GLU A 73 -7.58 9.19 28.78
CA GLU A 73 -7.25 7.79 29.09
C GLU A 73 -8.42 6.85 28.79
N HIS A 74 -9.58 7.08 29.41
CA HIS A 74 -10.81 6.29 29.20
C HIS A 74 -11.23 6.23 27.73
N LEU A 75 -11.25 7.38 27.05
CA LEU A 75 -11.62 7.44 25.63
C LEU A 75 -10.61 6.72 24.75
N THR A 76 -9.32 6.82 25.07
CA THR A 76 -8.27 6.10 24.35
C THR A 76 -8.41 4.58 24.53
N GLU A 77 -8.75 4.12 25.73
CA GLU A 77 -9.02 2.70 25.98
C GLU A 77 -10.21 2.18 25.18
N ILE A 78 -11.30 2.97 25.06
CA ILE A 78 -12.44 2.62 24.20
C ILE A 78 -12.00 2.52 22.74
N LEU A 79 -11.30 3.54 22.22
CA LEU A 79 -10.84 3.58 20.82
C LEU A 79 -9.85 2.47 20.47
N GLN A 80 -9.10 1.98 21.46
CA GLN A 80 -8.18 0.84 21.32
C GLN A 80 -8.85 -0.52 21.58
N CYS A 81 -10.15 -0.55 21.86
CA CYS A 81 -10.90 -1.74 22.25
C CYS A 81 -10.33 -2.45 23.50
N ARG A 82 -9.80 -1.68 24.45
CA ARG A 82 -9.20 -2.17 25.72
C ARG A 82 -10.07 -1.94 26.95
N ALA A 83 -11.05 -1.04 26.85
CA ALA A 83 -11.97 -0.76 27.95
C ALA A 83 -12.85 -1.98 28.29
N ASP A 84 -13.23 -2.11 29.56
CA ASP A 84 -14.20 -3.11 30.00
C ASP A 84 -15.60 -2.75 29.49
N PHE A 85 -16.11 -3.53 28.53
CA PHE A 85 -17.39 -3.31 27.87
C PHE A 85 -18.58 -3.25 28.86
N SER A 86 -18.49 -3.95 29.99
CA SER A 86 -19.58 -3.98 30.98
C SER A 86 -19.72 -2.66 31.75
N LEU A 87 -18.65 -1.87 31.80
CA LEU A 87 -18.59 -0.60 32.51
C LEU A 87 -18.88 0.62 31.62
N LEU A 88 -19.04 0.41 30.32
CA LEU A 88 -19.31 1.48 29.35
C LEU A 88 -20.78 1.92 29.37
N SER A 89 -21.03 3.21 29.10
CA SER A 89 -22.38 3.69 28.76
C SER A 89 -22.85 3.10 27.43
N GLU A 90 -24.15 3.18 27.12
CA GLU A 90 -24.67 2.67 25.84
C GLU A 90 -24.03 3.38 24.63
N GLU A 91 -23.81 4.69 24.71
CA GLU A 91 -23.14 5.46 23.66
C GLU A 91 -21.66 5.07 23.52
N GLU A 92 -20.99 4.77 24.63
CA GLU A 92 -19.60 4.30 24.63
C GLU A 92 -19.49 2.87 24.10
N LYS A 93 -20.46 2.00 24.37
CA LYS A 93 -20.56 0.64 23.80
C LYS A 93 -20.75 0.67 22.29
N GLU A 94 -21.54 1.61 21.77
CA GLU A 94 -21.70 1.80 20.33
C GLU A 94 -20.38 2.22 19.67
N LEU A 95 -19.66 3.18 20.28
CA LEU A 95 -18.32 3.57 19.82
C LEU A 95 -17.34 2.39 19.86
N PHE A 96 -17.31 1.65 20.97
CA PHE A 96 -16.46 0.46 21.13
C PHE A 96 -16.73 -0.59 20.05
N SER A 97 -18.01 -0.88 19.77
CA SER A 97 -18.42 -1.84 18.74
C SER A 97 -18.03 -1.39 17.33
N LEU A 98 -18.06 -0.08 17.08
CA LEU A 98 -17.57 0.51 15.84
C LEU A 98 -16.05 0.35 15.70
N CYS A 99 -15.29 0.59 16.77
CA CYS A 99 -13.85 0.35 16.81
C CYS A 99 -13.51 -1.14 16.59
N GLN A 100 -14.29 -2.06 17.16
CA GLN A 100 -14.11 -3.50 16.89
C GLN A 100 -14.35 -3.84 15.41
N SER A 101 -15.32 -3.20 14.76
CA SER A 101 -15.57 -3.37 13.33
C SER A 101 -14.37 -2.90 12.50
N VAL A 102 -13.74 -1.79 12.86
CA VAL A 102 -12.50 -1.32 12.23
C VAL A 102 -11.36 -2.31 12.43
N ASN A 103 -11.19 -2.85 13.63
CA ASN A 103 -10.14 -3.85 13.90
C ASN A 103 -10.30 -5.12 13.06
N ARG A 104 -11.53 -5.55 12.74
CA ARG A 104 -11.76 -6.68 11.84
C ARG A 104 -11.26 -6.38 10.42
N ILE A 105 -11.56 -5.19 9.90
CA ILE A 105 -11.08 -4.76 8.58
C ILE A 105 -9.55 -4.69 8.56
N LEU A 106 -8.92 -4.18 9.62
CA LEU A 106 -7.45 -4.16 9.74
C LEU A 106 -6.82 -5.55 9.66
N LEU A 107 -7.43 -6.55 10.31
CA LEU A 107 -6.99 -7.94 10.23
C LEU A 107 -7.13 -8.48 8.80
N GLU A 108 -8.25 -8.20 8.14
CA GLU A 108 -8.46 -8.59 6.73
C GLU A 108 -7.42 -7.93 5.80
N ILE A 109 -7.11 -6.64 6.00
CA ILE A 109 -6.05 -5.96 5.25
C ILE A 109 -4.72 -6.67 5.47
N GLN A 110 -4.37 -6.99 6.71
CA GLN A 110 -3.10 -7.65 7.03
C GLN A 110 -2.97 -9.01 6.32
N ASP A 111 -4.05 -9.79 6.26
CA ASP A 111 -4.07 -11.06 5.53
C ASP A 111 -3.88 -10.84 4.02
N GLN A 112 -4.57 -9.85 3.44
CA GLN A 112 -4.46 -9.52 2.01
C GLN A 112 -3.09 -8.95 1.63
N GLU A 113 -2.46 -8.14 2.48
CA GLU A 113 -1.10 -7.62 2.22
C GLU A 113 -0.09 -8.75 2.03
N SER A 114 -0.25 -9.87 2.76
CA SER A 114 0.63 -11.04 2.58
C SER A 114 0.49 -11.68 1.20
N LEU A 115 -0.69 -11.58 0.57
CA LEU A 115 -0.97 -12.08 -0.77
C LEU A 115 -0.44 -11.12 -1.82
N VAL A 116 -0.67 -9.82 -1.65
CA VAL A 116 -0.13 -8.77 -2.54
C VAL A 116 1.40 -8.82 -2.59
N HIS A 117 2.06 -8.97 -1.44
CA HIS A 117 3.53 -9.07 -1.40
C HIS A 117 4.03 -10.27 -2.21
N ARG A 118 3.41 -11.44 -2.04
CA ARG A 118 3.75 -12.65 -2.81
C ARG A 118 3.54 -12.43 -4.31
N ASN A 119 2.40 -11.86 -4.70
CA ASN A 119 2.11 -11.57 -6.10
C ASN A 119 3.16 -10.62 -6.71
N PHE A 120 3.52 -9.55 -6.00
CA PHE A 120 4.52 -8.59 -6.48
C PHE A 120 5.93 -9.18 -6.54
N GLU A 121 6.28 -10.10 -5.65
CA GLU A 121 7.53 -10.86 -5.76
C GLU A 121 7.55 -11.74 -7.02
N ASP A 122 6.46 -12.41 -7.33
CA ASP A 122 6.33 -13.23 -8.54
C ASP A 122 6.41 -12.39 -9.82
N ILE A 123 5.70 -11.25 -9.85
CA ILE A 123 5.78 -10.28 -10.95
C ILE A 123 7.22 -9.79 -11.14
N ARG A 124 7.89 -9.38 -10.05
CA ARG A 124 9.28 -8.93 -10.07
C ARG A 124 10.19 -10.00 -10.69
N ASN A 125 10.05 -11.25 -10.26
CA ASN A 125 10.88 -12.36 -10.74
C ASN A 125 10.68 -12.59 -12.25
N LYS A 126 9.43 -12.60 -12.74
CA LYS A 126 9.14 -12.73 -14.17
C LYS A 126 9.69 -11.58 -15.00
N LEU A 127 9.57 -10.34 -14.52
CA LEU A 127 10.12 -9.17 -15.20
C LEU A 127 11.65 -9.26 -15.27
N GLN A 128 12.31 -9.67 -14.19
CA GLN A 128 13.76 -9.89 -14.16
C GLN A 128 14.20 -10.98 -15.15
N GLU A 129 13.48 -12.10 -15.22
CA GLU A 129 13.76 -13.14 -16.21
C GLU A 129 13.59 -12.64 -17.65
N SER A 130 12.53 -11.88 -17.92
CA SER A 130 12.29 -11.30 -19.24
C SER A 130 13.42 -10.35 -19.64
N ILE A 131 13.86 -9.49 -18.72
CA ILE A 131 15.02 -8.60 -18.91
C ILE A 131 16.29 -9.42 -19.17
N HIS A 132 16.54 -10.48 -18.42
CA HIS A 132 17.71 -11.34 -18.62
C HIS A 132 17.70 -12.06 -19.97
N ARG A 133 16.53 -12.56 -20.40
CA ARG A 133 16.35 -13.20 -21.72
C ARG A 133 16.53 -12.20 -22.87
N ASN A 134 16.23 -10.92 -22.63
CA ASN A 134 16.48 -9.85 -23.58
C ASN A 134 17.98 -9.51 -23.66
N ASN A 135 18.79 -10.45 -24.16
CA ASN A 135 20.25 -10.32 -24.28
C ASN A 135 20.71 -9.39 -25.42
N THR A 136 19.84 -8.52 -25.93
CA THR A 136 20.13 -7.64 -27.08
C THR A 136 21.41 -6.84 -26.87
N GLY A 137 21.69 -6.36 -25.65
CA GLY A 137 22.96 -5.70 -25.33
C GLY A 137 24.20 -6.57 -25.56
N ALA A 138 24.17 -7.85 -25.15
CA ALA A 138 25.26 -8.80 -25.39
C ALA A 138 25.41 -9.12 -26.88
N LYS A 139 24.30 -9.25 -27.62
CA LYS A 139 24.31 -9.42 -29.08
C LYS A 139 24.88 -8.21 -29.80
N PHE A 140 24.47 -6.99 -29.43
CA PHE A 140 24.98 -5.74 -30.02
C PHE A 140 26.45 -5.50 -29.70
N ALA A 141 26.90 -5.80 -28.48
CA ALA A 141 28.32 -5.78 -28.13
C ALA A 141 29.11 -6.78 -29.00
N GLY A 142 28.57 -7.97 -29.24
CA GLY A 142 29.12 -8.94 -30.19
C GLY A 142 29.22 -8.39 -31.61
N TYR A 143 28.15 -7.76 -32.13
CA TYR A 143 28.14 -7.14 -33.45
C TYR A 143 29.14 -5.98 -33.59
N LEU A 144 29.25 -5.11 -32.58
CA LEU A 144 30.24 -4.03 -32.56
C LEU A 144 31.68 -4.57 -32.56
N ASN A 145 31.95 -5.63 -31.80
CA ASN A 145 33.25 -6.28 -31.79
C ASN A 145 33.60 -6.93 -33.14
N HIS A 146 32.61 -7.51 -33.83
CA HIS A 146 32.79 -8.02 -35.19
C HIS A 146 33.01 -6.92 -36.24
N MET A 147 32.35 -5.76 -36.09
CA MET A 147 32.60 -4.60 -36.97
C MET A 147 34.00 -4.00 -36.76
N ASN A 148 34.48 -3.89 -35.52
CA ASN A 148 35.85 -3.43 -35.21
C ASN A 148 36.93 -4.43 -35.68
N TYR A 149 36.60 -5.72 -35.80
CA TYR A 149 37.51 -6.72 -36.36
C TYR A 149 37.66 -6.63 -37.90
N GLY A 150 36.75 -5.94 -38.58
CA GLY A 150 36.82 -5.69 -40.04
C GLY A 150 37.47 -4.36 -40.43
N ALA A 151 37.46 -3.35 -39.55
CA ALA A 151 38.01 -2.03 -39.85
C ALA A 151 39.56 -1.95 -39.80
N SER A 152 40.23 -2.96 -39.24
CA SER A 152 41.70 -2.99 -39.09
C SER A 152 42.41 -4.07 -39.93
N LYS A 153 41.69 -4.92 -40.67
CA LYS A 153 42.27 -5.97 -41.51
C LYS A 153 41.56 -6.06 -42.87
N GLY A 154 41.86 -5.11 -43.75
CA GLY A 154 41.29 -5.04 -45.10
C GLY A 154 42.08 -4.14 -46.05
N VAL A 155 43.39 -4.41 -46.17
CA VAL A 155 44.21 -4.30 -47.40
C VAL A 155 43.77 -3.26 -48.44
N LEU A 156 44.30 -2.04 -48.34
CA LEU A 156 44.58 -1.23 -49.54
C LEU A 156 45.96 -1.65 -50.04
N TYR A 157 45.99 -2.50 -51.06
CA TYR A 157 47.20 -2.75 -51.83
C TYR A 157 47.70 -1.42 -52.39
N ASP A 158 48.93 -1.09 -52.03
CA ASP A 158 49.69 0.04 -52.56
C ASP A 158 49.98 -0.24 -54.04
N SER A 159 49.18 0.33 -54.94
CA SER A 159 49.48 0.34 -56.37
C SER A 159 50.34 1.57 -56.70
N LYS A 160 51.65 1.46 -56.48
CA LYS A 160 52.65 2.35 -57.08
C LYS A 160 53.88 1.59 -57.60
N LYS A 161 54.08 1.80 -58.91
CA LYS A 161 55.20 1.47 -59.81
C LYS A 161 55.20 0.07 -60.43
#